data_AF-A0A968YAZ5-F1
#
_entry.id   AF-A0A968YAZ5-F1
#
_cell.length_a   1.000
_cell.length_b   1.000
_cell.length_c   1.000
_cell.angle_alpha   90.00
_cell.angle_beta   90.00
_cell.angle_gamma   90.00
#
_symmetry.space_group_name_H-M   'P 1'
#
loop_
_entity.id
_entity.type
_entity.pdbx_description
1 polymer ?
#
loop_
_entity_poly.entity_id
_entity_poly.type
_entity_poly.pdbx_seq_one_letter_code
_entity_poly.pdbx_strand_id
1 'polypeptide(L)'
;MMNSTQAVFSVALTSLAMGTADPVLLGTAAISIINLNTSGGILKAFNQTLGLSSGAVEIVAAEQNQYLLMAQIKGRNTLTQQAVQGQFEVVQPLTQTDLLVKDSQGRLYRAGETQECQILISQVQMQRLGMVKPSVQEIRLEDESITDAIAQLPQSGRVYISGLLTVEDAEDLVPPNYPDRFNSIRVQPGSGIASVHLQAASPAEVIRVLGDYSASGSLITTKSVK
;
A
#
# COMPACT_ATOMS: atom_id res chain seq x y z
N MET A 1 -1.51 -3.40 41.39
CA MET A 1 -2.37 -4.18 40.48
C MET A 1 -1.50 -5.25 39.85
N MET A 2 -1.82 -6.53 40.04
CA MET A 2 -1.01 -7.65 39.55
C MET A 2 -1.35 -7.89 38.07
N ASN A 3 -0.39 -7.75 37.16
CA ASN A 3 -0.59 -7.98 35.74
C ASN A 3 -1.02 -9.44 35.51
N SER A 4 -2.01 -9.66 34.64
CA SER A 4 -2.54 -10.99 34.27
C SER A 4 -1.46 -12.00 33.88
N THR A 5 -0.33 -11.52 33.36
CA THR A 5 0.86 -12.33 33.04
C THR A 5 1.49 -13.01 34.26
N GLN A 6 1.51 -12.35 35.43
CA GLN A 6 2.08 -12.94 36.65
C GLN A 6 1.16 -14.02 37.24
N ALA A 7 -0.17 -13.88 37.09
CA ALA A 7 -1.13 -14.89 37.55
C ALA A 7 -1.01 -16.20 36.75
N VAL A 8 -0.84 -16.12 35.42
CA VAL A 8 -0.73 -17.30 34.54
C VAL A 8 0.57 -18.06 34.79
N PHE A 9 1.69 -17.35 34.98
CA PHE A 9 2.97 -17.99 35.32
C PHE A 9 2.91 -18.71 36.68
N SER A 10 2.25 -18.11 37.68
CA SER A 10 2.12 -18.71 39.02
C SER A 10 1.29 -20.00 38.99
N VAL A 11 0.16 -20.02 38.27
CA VAL A 11 -0.70 -21.20 38.15
C VAL A 11 0.01 -22.35 37.41
N ALA A 12 0.74 -22.04 36.34
CA ALA A 12 1.51 -23.04 35.59
C ALA A 12 2.62 -23.67 36.46
N LEU A 13 3.35 -22.85 37.25
CA LEU A 13 4.39 -23.32 38.16
C LEU A 13 3.84 -24.21 39.27
N THR A 14 2.67 -23.87 39.84
CA THR A 14 2.01 -24.70 40.85
C THR A 14 1.51 -26.03 40.26
N SER A 15 0.97 -26.04 39.04
CA SER A 15 0.53 -27.29 38.38
C SER A 15 1.69 -28.23 38.01
N LEU A 16 2.84 -27.67 37.65
CA LEU A 16 4.05 -28.44 37.36
C LEU A 16 4.65 -29.02 38.65
N ALA A 17 4.65 -28.23 39.74
CA ALA A 17 5.13 -28.66 41.06
C ALA A 17 4.24 -29.74 41.71
N MET A 18 2.93 -29.74 41.42
CA MET A 18 1.99 -30.76 41.92
C MET A 18 1.92 -32.01 41.04
N GLY A 19 2.63 -32.06 39.90
CA GLY A 19 2.72 -33.25 39.04
C GLY A 19 1.41 -33.66 38.35
N THR A 20 0.41 -32.78 38.32
CA THR A 20 -0.93 -33.07 37.76
C THR A 20 -1.08 -32.70 36.28
N ALA A 21 -0.09 -32.00 35.70
CA ALA A 21 -0.13 -31.53 34.33
C ALA A 21 0.95 -32.22 33.48
N ASP A 22 0.56 -32.66 32.28
CA ASP A 22 1.50 -33.20 31.29
C ASP A 22 2.45 -32.08 30.81
N PRO A 23 3.77 -32.21 31.06
CA PRO A 23 4.75 -31.19 30.67
C PRO A 23 4.82 -30.98 29.15
N VAL A 24 4.44 -31.98 28.34
CA VAL A 24 4.36 -31.85 26.87
C VAL A 24 3.16 -30.97 26.49
N LEU A 25 2.02 -31.13 27.16
CA LEU A 25 0.83 -30.32 26.94
C LEU A 25 1.06 -28.86 27.37
N LEU A 26 1.74 -28.65 28.51
CA LEU A 26 2.12 -27.30 28.96
C LEU A 26 3.14 -26.65 28.03
N GLY A 27 4.15 -27.39 27.56
CA GLY A 27 5.13 -26.90 26.62
C GLY A 27 4.50 -26.50 25.28
N THR A 28 3.64 -27.33 24.72
CA THR A 28 2.92 -27.03 23.47
C THR A 28 1.94 -25.87 23.62
N ALA A 29 1.21 -25.77 24.73
CA ALA A 29 0.35 -24.63 25.02
C ALA A 29 1.17 -23.33 25.20
N ALA A 30 2.30 -23.37 25.90
CA ALA A 30 3.17 -22.21 26.09
C ALA A 30 3.78 -21.74 24.77
N ILE A 31 4.28 -22.65 23.91
CA ILE A 31 4.80 -22.31 22.58
C ILE A 31 3.68 -21.75 21.68
N SER A 32 2.47 -22.29 21.78
CA SER A 32 1.29 -21.76 21.06
C SER A 32 0.93 -20.36 21.54
N ILE A 33 0.87 -20.12 22.86
CA ILE A 33 0.59 -18.80 23.45
C ILE A 33 1.69 -17.79 23.10
N ILE A 34 2.96 -18.21 23.12
CA ILE A 34 4.09 -17.35 22.74
C ILE A 34 3.99 -16.98 21.26
N ASN A 35 3.76 -17.94 20.34
CA ASN A 35 3.52 -17.64 18.92
C ASN A 35 2.30 -16.73 18.70
N LEU A 36 1.25 -16.89 19.51
CA LEU A 36 0.07 -16.03 19.49
C LEU A 36 0.36 -14.59 19.99
N ASN A 37 1.28 -14.42 20.94
CA ASN A 37 1.60 -13.13 21.55
C ASN A 37 2.74 -12.36 20.83
N THR A 38 3.67 -13.06 20.18
CA THR A 38 4.93 -12.46 19.72
C THR A 38 4.91 -11.90 18.30
N SER A 39 3.80 -12.03 17.54
CA SER A 39 3.75 -11.56 16.14
C SER A 39 2.41 -10.94 15.71
N GLY A 40 1.54 -10.54 16.65
CA GLY A 40 0.27 -9.89 16.32
C GLY A 40 -0.79 -10.80 15.66
N GLY A 41 -0.60 -12.12 15.68
CA GLY A 41 -1.41 -13.09 14.93
C GLY A 41 -2.91 -13.09 15.25
N ILE A 42 -3.30 -12.88 16.52
CA ILE A 42 -4.72 -12.80 16.92
C ILE A 42 -5.39 -11.55 16.36
N LEU A 43 -4.72 -10.39 16.44
CA LEU A 43 -5.21 -9.13 15.90
C LEU A 43 -5.27 -9.19 14.37
N LYS A 44 -4.29 -9.80 13.72
CA LYS A 44 -4.27 -10.01 12.27
C LYS A 44 -5.45 -10.87 11.80
N ALA A 45 -5.68 -12.03 12.42
CA ALA A 45 -6.79 -12.93 12.08
C ALA A 45 -8.16 -12.28 12.36
N PHE A 46 -8.28 -11.51 13.45
CA PHE A 46 -9.47 -10.76 13.79
C PHE A 46 -9.76 -9.63 12.80
N ASN A 47 -8.76 -8.80 12.49
CA ASN A 47 -8.86 -7.70 11.53
C ASN A 47 -9.24 -8.22 10.14
N GLN A 48 -8.67 -9.36 9.73
CA GLN A 48 -9.01 -10.02 8.46
C GLN A 48 -10.44 -10.57 8.45
N THR A 49 -10.88 -11.20 9.54
CA THR A 49 -12.24 -11.77 9.65
C THR A 49 -13.31 -10.68 9.64
N LEU A 50 -13.03 -9.55 10.29
CA LEU A 50 -13.94 -8.39 10.30
C LEU A 50 -13.85 -7.53 9.04
N GLY A 51 -12.84 -7.75 8.20
CA GLY A 51 -12.59 -6.96 6.99
C GLY A 51 -12.14 -5.53 7.28
N LEU A 52 -11.29 -5.32 8.29
CA LEU A 52 -10.71 -4.02 8.62
C LEU A 52 -9.57 -3.67 7.66
N SER A 53 -9.33 -2.37 7.43
CA SER A 53 -8.33 -1.92 6.45
C SER A 53 -6.89 -2.22 6.89
N SER A 54 -6.60 -2.15 8.18
CA SER A 54 -5.29 -2.51 8.76
C SER A 54 -4.90 -3.96 8.43
N GLY A 55 -5.84 -4.90 8.53
CA GLY A 55 -5.62 -6.31 8.15
C GLY A 55 -5.34 -6.48 6.66
N ALA A 56 -5.97 -5.66 5.80
CA ALA A 56 -5.70 -5.66 4.37
C ALA A 56 -4.31 -5.07 4.04
N VAL A 57 -3.91 -3.98 4.69
CA VAL A 57 -2.57 -3.40 4.56
C VAL A 57 -1.49 -4.42 4.92
N GLU A 58 -1.67 -5.16 6.02
CA GLU A 58 -0.72 -6.20 6.42
C GLU A 58 -0.58 -7.34 5.39
N ILE A 59 -1.70 -7.77 4.78
CA ILE A 59 -1.67 -8.77 3.69
C ILE A 59 -0.86 -8.21 2.52
N VAL A 60 -1.14 -6.97 2.12
CA VAL A 60 -0.48 -6.34 0.97
C VAL A 60 1.01 -6.20 1.23
N ALA A 61 1.41 -5.69 2.40
CA ALA A 61 2.82 -5.56 2.77
C ALA A 61 3.57 -6.90 2.72
N ALA A 62 2.92 -7.99 3.13
CA ALA A 62 3.52 -9.33 3.13
C ALA A 62 3.55 -9.99 1.74
N GLU A 63 2.57 -9.71 0.87
CA GLU A 63 2.29 -10.56 -0.30
C GLU A 63 2.31 -9.82 -1.66
N GLN A 64 2.34 -8.48 -1.69
CA GLN A 64 2.30 -7.70 -2.93
C GLN A 64 3.41 -8.04 -3.92
N ASN A 65 4.55 -8.53 -3.42
CA ASN A 65 5.71 -8.90 -4.25
C ASN A 65 5.60 -10.31 -4.85
N GLN A 66 4.55 -11.05 -4.50
CA GLN A 66 4.35 -12.44 -4.95
C GLN A 66 3.03 -12.62 -5.67
N TYR A 67 2.01 -11.83 -5.32
CA TYR A 67 0.66 -12.00 -5.86
C TYR A 67 0.07 -10.69 -6.39
N LEU A 68 -0.74 -10.83 -7.44
CA LEU A 68 -1.72 -9.83 -7.82
C LEU A 68 -2.85 -9.86 -6.80
N LEU A 69 -3.05 -8.74 -6.12
CA LEU A 69 -4.04 -8.58 -5.07
C LEU A 69 -5.22 -7.72 -5.54
N MET A 70 -6.43 -8.21 -5.30
CA MET A 70 -7.69 -7.52 -5.54
C MET A 70 -8.38 -7.28 -4.20
N ALA A 71 -8.86 -6.07 -3.97
CA ALA A 71 -9.62 -5.68 -2.80
C ALA A 71 -11.10 -5.56 -3.16
N GLN A 72 -11.94 -6.32 -2.47
CA GLN A 72 -13.39 -6.12 -2.44
C GLN A 72 -13.68 -5.07 -1.38
N ILE A 73 -13.98 -3.84 -1.80
CA ILE A 73 -14.16 -2.71 -0.89
C ILE A 73 -15.64 -2.36 -0.79
N LYS A 74 -16.11 -2.19 0.45
CA LYS A 74 -17.35 -1.50 0.81
C LYS A 74 -17.00 -0.26 1.61
N GLY A 75 -17.68 0.84 1.33
CA GLY A 75 -17.43 2.10 2.00
C GLY A 75 -18.26 3.23 1.41
N ARG A 76 -17.72 4.44 1.46
CA ARG A 76 -18.31 5.63 0.85
C ARG A 76 -17.25 6.52 0.24
N ASN A 77 -17.63 7.22 -0.83
CA ASN A 77 -16.81 8.28 -1.39
C ASN A 77 -16.85 9.50 -0.44
N THR A 78 -15.70 10.02 -0.06
CA THR A 78 -15.59 11.08 0.96
C THR A 78 -16.10 12.44 0.48
N LEU A 79 -16.03 12.71 -0.83
CA LEU A 79 -16.54 13.94 -1.43
C LEU A 79 -18.05 13.89 -1.64
N THR A 80 -18.55 12.85 -2.32
CA THR A 80 -19.95 12.75 -2.73
C THR A 80 -20.87 12.07 -1.70
N GLN A 81 -20.30 11.44 -0.67
CA GLN A 81 -21.02 10.65 0.33
C GLN A 81 -21.76 9.42 -0.22
N GLN A 82 -21.63 9.13 -1.51
CA GLN A 82 -22.27 7.99 -2.14
C GLN A 82 -21.60 6.69 -1.69
N ALA A 83 -22.41 5.64 -1.54
CA ALA A 83 -21.92 4.31 -1.23
C ALA A 83 -21.00 3.80 -2.33
N VAL A 84 -19.88 3.19 -1.93
CA VAL A 84 -18.92 2.54 -2.81
C VAL A 84 -18.91 1.06 -2.49
N GLN A 85 -19.20 0.23 -3.48
CA GLN A 85 -19.06 -1.22 -3.39
C GLN A 85 -18.48 -1.74 -4.70
N GLY A 86 -17.27 -2.31 -4.65
CA GLY A 86 -16.61 -2.76 -5.87
C GLY A 86 -15.28 -3.46 -5.66
N GLN A 87 -14.71 -3.89 -6.78
CA GLN A 87 -13.41 -4.52 -6.89
C GLN A 87 -12.35 -3.51 -7.32
N PHE A 88 -11.23 -3.49 -6.61
CA PHE A 88 -10.11 -2.61 -6.90
C PHE A 88 -8.80 -3.38 -6.87
N GLU A 89 -7.98 -3.21 -7.91
CA GLU A 89 -6.62 -3.73 -7.90
C GLU A 89 -5.83 -2.98 -6.82
N VAL A 90 -5.16 -3.70 -5.92
CA VAL A 90 -4.31 -3.04 -4.92
C VAL A 90 -2.95 -2.75 -5.54
N VAL A 91 -2.53 -1.49 -5.48
CA VAL A 91 -1.26 -1.03 -6.04
C VAL A 91 -0.15 -1.14 -5.00
N GLN A 92 -0.34 -0.52 -3.84
CA GLN A 92 0.63 -0.51 -2.74
C GLN A 92 -0.03 -0.04 -1.43
N PRO A 93 0.55 -0.32 -0.25
CA PRO A 93 0.17 0.36 0.98
C PRO A 93 0.61 1.84 0.93
N LEU A 94 -0.22 2.74 1.45
CA LEU A 94 0.11 4.15 1.62
C LEU A 94 0.44 4.50 3.07
N THR A 95 -0.33 3.94 4.01
CA THR A 95 -0.13 4.06 5.45
C THR A 95 -0.41 2.71 6.11
N GLN A 96 -0.47 2.65 7.43
CA GLN A 96 -0.85 1.44 8.18
C GLN A 96 -2.33 1.06 8.00
N THR A 97 -3.17 1.98 7.52
CA THR A 97 -4.62 1.80 7.38
C THR A 97 -5.15 2.14 6.00
N ASP A 98 -4.31 2.70 5.12
CA ASP A 98 -4.69 3.12 3.79
C ASP A 98 -3.94 2.37 2.70
N LEU A 99 -4.68 2.03 1.66
CA LEU A 99 -4.21 1.39 0.44
C LEU A 99 -4.34 2.37 -0.73
N LEU A 100 -3.37 2.32 -1.64
CA LEU A 100 -3.55 2.82 -2.98
C LEU A 100 -4.20 1.74 -3.82
N VAL A 101 -5.38 2.02 -4.36
CA VAL A 101 -6.16 1.07 -5.14
C VAL A 101 -6.54 1.66 -6.49
N LYS A 102 -6.72 0.79 -7.49
CA LYS A 102 -7.03 1.16 -8.87
C LYS A 102 -8.33 0.51 -9.31
N ASP A 103 -9.24 1.29 -9.88
CA ASP A 103 -10.48 0.75 -10.43
C ASP A 103 -10.28 0.15 -11.84
N SER A 104 -11.36 -0.39 -12.42
CA SER A 104 -11.34 -0.98 -13.77
C SER A 104 -11.11 0.04 -14.90
N GLN A 105 -11.29 1.34 -14.62
CA GLN A 105 -11.02 2.44 -15.56
C GLN A 105 -9.58 2.95 -15.44
N GLY A 106 -8.76 2.37 -14.54
CA GLY A 106 -7.39 2.78 -14.30
C GLY A 106 -7.23 3.98 -13.36
N ARG A 107 -8.31 4.44 -12.72
CA ARG A 107 -8.28 5.57 -11.78
C ARG A 107 -7.78 5.10 -10.43
N LEU A 108 -6.88 5.88 -9.84
CA LEU A 108 -6.30 5.61 -8.53
C LEU A 108 -7.11 6.28 -7.42
N TYR A 109 -7.23 5.60 -6.29
CA TYR A 109 -7.89 6.11 -5.09
C TYR A 109 -7.06 5.75 -3.87
N ARG A 110 -6.98 6.66 -2.91
CA ARG A 110 -6.60 6.31 -1.55
C ARG A 110 -7.84 5.79 -0.83
N ALA A 111 -7.79 4.52 -0.43
CA ALA A 111 -8.87 3.84 0.26
C ALA A 111 -8.41 3.37 1.63
N GLY A 112 -9.10 3.79 2.69
CA GLY A 112 -8.68 3.48 4.06
C GLY A 112 -9.55 4.15 5.11
N GLU A 113 -8.93 4.58 6.19
CA GLU A 113 -9.62 5.15 7.36
C GLU A 113 -9.28 6.63 7.60
N THR A 114 -8.27 7.16 6.92
CA THR A 114 -7.85 8.56 7.13
C THR A 114 -8.74 9.56 6.39
N GLN A 115 -8.67 10.83 6.81
CA GLN A 115 -9.45 11.92 6.19
C GLN A 115 -8.98 12.27 4.78
N GLU A 116 -7.75 11.90 4.41
CA GLU A 116 -7.17 12.14 3.09
C GLU A 116 -7.63 11.12 2.05
N CYS A 117 -8.37 10.09 2.46
CA CYS A 117 -8.92 9.06 1.58
C CYS A 117 -10.01 9.64 0.67
N GLN A 118 -10.05 9.17 -0.57
CA GLN A 118 -11.20 9.36 -1.45
C GLN A 118 -12.29 8.33 -1.17
N ILE A 119 -11.91 7.15 -0.66
CA ILE A 119 -12.83 6.08 -0.27
C ILE A 119 -12.60 5.77 1.21
N LEU A 120 -13.59 6.08 2.05
CA LEU A 120 -13.57 5.65 3.45
C LEU A 120 -14.09 4.21 3.53
N ILE A 121 -13.24 3.29 3.94
CA ILE A 121 -13.54 1.86 3.98
C ILE A 121 -14.36 1.54 5.24
N SER A 122 -15.48 0.86 5.06
CA SER A 122 -16.22 0.21 6.14
C SER A 122 -15.90 -1.29 6.22
N GLN A 123 -15.57 -1.90 5.08
CA GLN A 123 -15.17 -3.30 5.00
C GLN A 123 -14.29 -3.53 3.77
N VAL A 124 -13.22 -4.32 3.92
CA VAL A 124 -12.36 -4.76 2.83
C VAL A 124 -12.05 -6.25 2.94
N GLN A 125 -12.14 -6.96 1.82
CA GLN A 125 -11.70 -8.35 1.71
C GLN A 125 -10.66 -8.49 0.61
N MET A 126 -9.54 -9.14 0.93
CA MET A 126 -8.42 -9.34 0.01
C MET A 126 -8.54 -10.67 -0.73
N GLN A 127 -8.29 -10.63 -2.03
CA GLN A 127 -8.30 -11.80 -2.91
C GLN A 127 -7.00 -11.88 -3.71
N ARG A 128 -6.40 -13.07 -3.77
CA ARG A 128 -5.22 -13.36 -4.58
C ARG A 128 -5.69 -13.86 -5.95
N LEU A 129 -5.26 -13.21 -7.03
CA LEU A 129 -5.68 -13.59 -8.39
C LEU A 129 -4.64 -14.41 -9.14
N GLY A 130 -3.35 -14.24 -8.85
CA GLY A 130 -2.29 -14.98 -9.51
C GLY A 130 -0.92 -14.54 -9.02
N MET A 131 0.10 -15.35 -9.26
CA MET A 131 1.47 -14.97 -8.94
C MET A 131 1.95 -13.87 -9.89
N VAL A 132 2.79 -12.98 -9.38
CA VAL A 132 3.47 -11.96 -10.17
C VAL A 132 4.94 -11.93 -9.78
N LYS A 133 5.79 -11.55 -10.73
CA LYS A 133 7.20 -11.24 -10.45
C LYS A 133 7.40 -9.74 -10.61
N PRO A 134 7.48 -8.96 -9.51
CA PRO A 134 7.84 -7.56 -9.61
C PRO A 134 9.29 -7.45 -10.07
N SER A 135 9.53 -6.52 -10.98
CA SER A 135 10.87 -6.07 -11.34
C SER A 135 10.93 -4.59 -11.05
N VAL A 136 11.91 -4.22 -10.24
CA VAL A 136 12.18 -2.85 -9.83
C VAL A 136 13.42 -2.38 -10.57
N GLN A 137 13.36 -1.19 -11.15
CA GLN A 137 14.48 -0.56 -11.83
C GLN A 137 14.54 0.91 -11.44
N GLU A 138 15.71 1.38 -11.02
CA GLU A 138 15.99 2.79 -10.82
C GLU A 138 16.39 3.43 -12.15
N ILE A 139 15.85 4.62 -12.41
CA ILE A 139 16.22 5.50 -13.52
C ILE A 139 16.68 6.80 -12.86
N ARG A 140 17.91 7.19 -13.11
CA ARG A 140 18.47 8.45 -12.64
C ARG A 140 18.55 9.39 -13.83
N LEU A 141 18.04 10.60 -13.65
CA LEU A 141 18.05 11.64 -14.67
C LEU A 141 18.99 12.75 -14.20
N GLU A 142 19.81 13.25 -15.10
CA GLU A 142 20.74 14.37 -14.88
C GLU A 142 20.51 15.39 -15.99
N ASP A 143 19.45 16.19 -15.85
CA ASP A 143 18.95 17.12 -16.86
C ASP A 143 18.63 16.41 -18.19
N GLU A 144 17.76 15.41 -18.11
CA GLU A 144 17.36 14.57 -19.24
C GLU A 144 15.87 14.73 -19.56
N SER A 145 15.54 14.55 -20.85
CA SER A 145 14.16 14.45 -21.34
C SER A 145 13.42 13.32 -20.62
N ILE A 146 12.32 13.66 -19.95
CA ILE A 146 11.51 12.68 -19.21
C ILE A 146 10.93 11.64 -20.16
N THR A 147 10.45 12.06 -21.33
CA THR A 147 9.87 11.16 -22.33
C THR A 147 10.88 10.10 -22.79
N ASP A 148 12.12 10.52 -23.08
CA ASP A 148 13.16 9.60 -23.54
C ASP A 148 13.57 8.63 -22.43
N ALA A 149 13.70 9.12 -21.19
CA ALA A 149 14.06 8.32 -20.03
C ALA A 149 13.07 7.17 -19.76
N ILE A 150 11.78 7.36 -20.05
CA ILE A 150 10.74 6.35 -19.81
C ILE A 150 10.18 5.70 -21.08
N ALA A 151 10.71 6.01 -22.26
CA ALA A 151 10.21 5.51 -23.55
C ALA A 151 10.23 3.97 -23.64
N GLN A 152 11.20 3.33 -22.99
CA GLN A 152 11.37 1.87 -22.99
C GLN A 152 10.38 1.16 -22.04
N LEU A 153 9.67 1.90 -21.19
CA LEU A 153 8.71 1.32 -20.27
C LEU A 153 7.42 0.93 -21.03
N PRO A 154 6.82 -0.23 -20.72
CA PRO A 154 5.51 -0.56 -21.26
C PRO A 154 4.47 0.50 -20.89
N GLN A 155 3.82 1.08 -21.90
CA GLN A 155 2.79 2.10 -21.71
C GLN A 155 1.46 1.52 -21.22
N SER A 156 1.33 0.20 -21.22
CA SER A 156 0.16 -0.53 -20.74
C SER A 156 0.55 -1.62 -19.75
N GLY A 157 -0.38 -2.01 -18.89
CA GLY A 157 -0.19 -3.04 -17.87
C GLY A 157 0.13 -2.46 -16.50
N ARG A 158 0.77 -3.29 -15.66
CA ARG A 158 1.02 -2.99 -14.24
C ARG A 158 2.42 -2.41 -14.07
N VAL A 159 2.61 -1.21 -14.62
CA VAL A 159 3.85 -0.42 -14.54
C VAL A 159 3.54 0.86 -13.79
N TYR A 160 4.34 1.13 -12.75
CA TYR A 160 4.18 2.28 -11.88
C TYR A 160 5.53 2.98 -11.71
N ILE A 161 5.51 4.31 -11.73
CA ILE A 161 6.67 5.18 -11.56
C ILE A 161 6.48 5.97 -10.27
N SER A 162 7.46 5.90 -9.37
CA SER A 162 7.50 6.69 -8.14
C SER A 162 8.86 7.35 -8.00
N GLY A 163 8.95 8.52 -7.38
CA GLY A 163 10.23 9.20 -7.23
C GLY A 163 10.08 10.69 -7.02
N LEU A 164 11.22 11.37 -6.97
CA LEU A 164 11.30 12.81 -6.86
C LEU A 164 12.15 13.34 -8.02
N LEU A 165 11.58 14.30 -8.73
CA LEU A 165 12.23 15.02 -9.82
C LEU A 165 12.28 16.52 -9.48
N THR A 166 13.34 17.17 -9.96
CA THR A 166 13.39 18.61 -10.16
C THR A 166 13.22 18.84 -11.64
N VAL A 167 12.12 19.52 -12.01
CA VAL A 167 11.78 19.86 -13.39
C VAL A 167 12.23 21.29 -13.67
N GLU A 168 12.91 21.49 -14.78
CA GLU A 168 13.36 22.81 -15.25
C GLU A 168 12.30 23.48 -16.14
N ASP A 169 12.38 24.80 -16.29
CA ASP A 169 11.43 25.61 -17.09
C ASP A 169 9.96 25.31 -16.77
N ALA A 170 9.67 25.16 -15.48
CA ALA A 170 8.40 24.64 -14.97
C ALA A 170 7.34 25.73 -14.70
N GLU A 171 7.48 26.94 -15.25
CA GLU A 171 6.56 28.06 -15.01
C GLU A 171 5.11 27.75 -15.41
N ASP A 172 4.95 26.98 -16.50
CA ASP A 172 3.66 26.58 -17.04
C ASP A 172 3.22 25.19 -16.57
N LEU A 173 4.02 24.51 -15.73
CA LEU A 173 3.72 23.16 -15.27
C LEU A 173 2.60 23.17 -14.23
N VAL A 174 1.37 22.88 -14.68
CA VAL A 174 0.20 22.75 -13.82
C VAL A 174 -0.37 21.33 -13.95
N PRO A 175 -0.05 20.41 -13.02
CA PRO A 175 -0.61 19.07 -13.05
C PRO A 175 -2.13 19.13 -12.79
N PRO A 176 -2.92 18.25 -13.42
CA PRO A 176 -4.32 18.10 -13.06
C PRO A 176 -4.47 17.75 -11.58
N ASN A 177 -5.33 18.48 -10.87
CA ASN A 177 -5.64 18.21 -9.47
C ASN A 177 -7.10 17.76 -9.37
N TYR A 178 -7.29 16.49 -9.03
CA TYR A 178 -8.61 15.89 -8.90
C TYR A 178 -8.95 15.67 -7.42
N PRO A 179 -10.04 16.24 -6.90
CA PRO A 179 -10.45 16.03 -5.50
C PRO A 179 -11.14 14.67 -5.27
N ASP A 180 -11.63 14.04 -6.34
CA ASP A 180 -12.41 12.80 -6.30
C ASP A 180 -11.58 11.53 -6.45
N ARG A 181 -10.27 11.66 -6.76
CA ARG A 181 -9.33 10.56 -7.01
C ARG A 181 -7.94 10.91 -6.47
N PHE A 182 -7.05 9.93 -6.44
CA PHE A 182 -5.68 10.13 -5.98
C PHE A 182 -4.83 10.77 -7.09
N ASN A 183 -4.17 11.89 -6.78
CA ASN A 183 -3.20 12.52 -7.68
C ASN A 183 -1.83 11.85 -7.50
N SER A 184 -1.45 11.05 -8.50
CA SER A 184 -0.17 10.33 -8.54
C SER A 184 1.03 11.24 -8.79
N ILE A 185 0.82 12.42 -9.38
CA ILE A 185 1.83 13.45 -9.64
C ILE A 185 1.45 14.68 -8.84
N ARG A 186 2.35 15.12 -7.95
CA ARG A 186 2.21 16.35 -7.18
C ARG A 186 3.36 17.28 -7.50
N VAL A 187 3.06 18.54 -7.76
CA VAL A 187 4.05 19.56 -8.12
C VAL A 187 4.09 20.61 -7.01
N GLN A 188 5.30 20.93 -6.56
CA GLN A 188 5.61 22.05 -5.70
C GLN A 188 6.33 23.10 -6.57
N PRO A 189 5.65 24.21 -6.91
CA PRO A 189 6.22 25.22 -7.78
C PRO A 189 7.34 25.98 -7.08
N GLY A 190 8.38 26.32 -7.84
CA GLY A 190 9.46 27.21 -7.47
C GLY A 190 9.69 28.25 -8.56
N SER A 191 10.72 29.08 -8.39
CA SER A 191 11.09 30.09 -9.40
C SER A 191 11.89 29.44 -10.52
N GLY A 192 11.25 29.13 -11.66
CA GLY A 192 11.87 28.52 -12.85
C GLY A 192 12.21 27.03 -12.73
N ILE A 193 12.01 26.46 -11.54
CA ILE A 193 12.12 25.03 -11.28
C ILE A 193 10.91 24.56 -10.48
N ALA A 194 10.50 23.31 -10.64
CA ALA A 194 9.47 22.71 -9.80
C ALA A 194 9.93 21.36 -9.24
N SER A 195 9.61 21.11 -7.97
CA SER A 195 9.82 19.79 -7.38
C SER A 195 8.57 18.93 -7.64
N VAL A 196 8.77 17.79 -8.30
CA VAL A 196 7.70 16.89 -8.72
C VAL A 196 7.83 15.56 -8.00
N HIS A 197 6.82 15.23 -7.20
CA HIS A 197 6.73 13.97 -6.49
C HIS A 197 5.77 13.03 -7.21
N LEU A 198 6.31 11.91 -7.70
CA LEU A 198 5.57 10.85 -8.35
C LEU A 198 5.32 9.72 -7.36
N GLN A 199 4.08 9.24 -7.31
CA GLN A 199 3.67 8.14 -6.45
C GLN A 199 2.75 7.20 -7.22
N ALA A 200 3.34 6.11 -7.67
CA ALA A 200 2.70 5.10 -8.51
C ALA A 200 1.97 5.67 -9.74
N ALA A 201 2.57 6.67 -10.39
CA ALA A 201 2.07 7.24 -11.63
C ALA A 201 2.23 6.23 -12.77
N SER A 202 1.27 6.20 -13.70
CA SER A 202 1.42 5.37 -14.91
C SER A 202 2.36 6.04 -15.92
N PRO A 203 3.12 5.29 -16.75
CA PRO A 203 3.96 5.89 -17.79
C PRO A 203 3.20 6.86 -18.69
N ALA A 204 1.98 6.49 -19.11
CA ALA A 204 1.14 7.35 -19.95
C ALA A 204 0.75 8.66 -19.26
N GLU A 205 0.50 8.63 -17.94
CA GLU A 205 0.20 9.84 -17.17
C GLU A 205 1.43 10.73 -17.01
N VAL A 206 2.61 10.14 -16.79
CA VAL A 206 3.87 10.88 -16.70
C VAL A 206 4.18 11.58 -18.02
N ILE A 207 4.09 10.89 -19.16
CA ILE A 207 4.30 11.50 -20.49
C ILE A 207 3.29 12.64 -20.72
N ARG A 208 2.02 12.43 -20.38
CA ARG A 208 0.97 13.43 -20.60
C ARG A 208 1.19 14.72 -19.80
N VAL A 209 1.77 14.63 -18.60
CA VAL A 209 1.90 15.78 -17.69
C VAL A 209 3.30 16.40 -17.73
N LEU A 210 4.34 15.56 -17.90
CA LEU A 210 5.74 15.96 -17.77
C LEU A 210 6.55 15.69 -19.05
N GLY A 211 5.95 15.17 -20.11
CA GLY A 211 6.70 14.66 -21.28
C GLY A 211 7.48 15.71 -22.06
N ASP A 212 7.07 16.98 -21.99
CA ASP A 212 7.71 18.09 -22.69
C ASP A 212 8.85 18.74 -21.88
N TYR A 213 9.14 18.23 -20.67
CA TYR A 213 10.12 18.81 -19.76
C TYR A 213 11.36 17.94 -19.58
N SER A 214 12.47 18.61 -19.27
CA SER A 214 13.68 17.98 -18.74
C SER A 214 13.66 17.96 -17.21
N ALA A 215 14.30 16.96 -16.62
CA ALA A 215 14.40 16.85 -15.18
C ALA A 215 15.69 16.22 -14.70
N SER A 216 15.99 16.51 -13.43
CA SER A 216 17.03 15.85 -12.64
C SER A 216 16.41 15.13 -11.45
N GLY A 217 16.89 13.93 -11.12
CA GLY A 217 16.43 13.18 -9.94
C GLY A 217 16.45 11.67 -10.12
N SER A 218 15.71 10.97 -9.25
CA SER A 218 15.61 9.51 -9.27
C SER A 218 14.16 9.07 -9.37
N LEU A 219 13.91 8.16 -10.32
CA LEU A 219 12.67 7.44 -10.48
C LEU A 219 12.89 5.96 -10.17
N ILE A 220 11.94 5.38 -9.48
CA ILE A 220 11.82 3.95 -9.25
C ILE A 220 10.65 3.47 -10.08
N THR A 221 10.94 2.57 -11.01
CA THR A 221 9.95 1.92 -11.85
C THR A 221 9.69 0.52 -11.31
N THR A 222 8.41 0.22 -11.09
CA THR A 222 7.96 -1.10 -10.66
C THR A 222 7.07 -1.67 -11.74
N LYS A 223 7.50 -2.77 -12.36
CA LYS A 223 6.70 -3.53 -13.32
C LYS A 223 6.35 -4.89 -12.75
N SER A 224 5.09 -5.29 -12.86
CA SER A 224 4.64 -6.64 -12.51
C SER A 224 4.29 -7.42 -13.76
N VAL A 225 4.98 -8.53 -14.00
CA VAL A 225 4.70 -9.45 -15.10
C VAL A 225 4.02 -10.70 -14.53
N LYS A 226 2.98 -11.20 -15.23
CA LYS A 226 2.32 -12.48 -14.93
C LYS A 226 3.19 -13.65 -15.38
#